data_AF-A0A099P534-F1
#
_entry.id   AF-A0A099P534-F1
#
_cell.length_a   1.000
_cell.length_b   1.000
_cell.length_c   1.000
_cell.angle_alpha   90.00
_cell.angle_beta   90.00
_cell.angle_gamma   90.00
#
_symmetry.space_group_name_H-M   'P 1'
#
loop_
_entity.id
_entity.type
_entity.pdbx_description
1 polymer ?
#
loop_
_entity_poly.entity_id
_entity_poly.type
_entity_poly.pdbx_seq_one_letter_code
_entity_poly.pdbx_strand_id
1 'polypeptide(L)'
;MFRTVQSTRGAITLFHNPACKRSVSLLEKLRSAQTNTSSSEYKYSIDVSTTKPTSDQFNYIKQSVNLSPLSKSAFQEAFPDTRTLSTTEIENFNNSDNFVPPLVVDWDNKLLATNTSGLEKILQKHNN
;
A
#
# COMPACT_ATOMS: atom_id res chain seq x y z
N MET A 1 5.39 33.62 -13.59
CA MET A 1 6.31 32.47 -13.70
C MET A 1 5.66 31.31 -12.94
N PHE A 2 4.82 30.53 -13.61
CA PHE A 2 4.09 29.42 -12.99
C PHE A 2 5.05 28.23 -12.87
N ARG A 3 5.45 27.90 -11.65
CA ARG A 3 6.04 26.59 -11.36
C ARG A 3 4.95 25.57 -11.65
N THR A 4 5.05 24.87 -12.78
CA THR A 4 4.17 23.74 -13.08
C THR A 4 4.31 22.73 -11.95
N VAL A 5 3.25 22.61 -11.16
CA VAL A 5 3.07 21.60 -10.11
C VAL A 5 2.82 20.25 -10.78
N GLN A 6 3.84 19.73 -11.47
CA GLN A 6 3.77 18.44 -12.17
C GLN A 6 4.89 17.49 -11.72
N SER A 7 5.29 17.58 -10.45
CA SER A 7 5.85 16.43 -9.75
C SER A 7 4.78 15.99 -8.75
N THR A 8 3.74 15.32 -9.23
CA THR A 8 2.89 14.52 -8.35
C THR A 8 3.75 13.35 -7.90
N ARG A 9 4.50 13.56 -6.81
CA ARG A 9 5.24 12.51 -6.13
C ARG A 9 4.24 11.42 -5.78
N GLY A 10 4.58 10.18 -6.10
CA GLY A 10 3.65 9.08 -5.85
C GLY A 10 3.21 9.04 -4.40
N ALA A 11 2.00 8.55 -4.14
CA ALA A 11 1.44 8.44 -2.80
C ALA A 11 1.44 6.98 -2.35
N ILE A 12 2.06 6.72 -1.21
CA ILE A 12 2.03 5.43 -0.54
C ILE A 12 1.30 5.59 0.79
N THR A 13 0.17 4.91 0.95
CA THR A 13 -0.52 4.84 2.25
C THR A 13 -0.12 3.57 2.98
N LEU A 14 0.28 3.70 4.24
CA LEU A 14 0.41 2.60 5.18
C LEU A 14 -0.77 2.63 6.15
N PHE A 15 -1.60 1.59 6.07
CA PHE A 15 -2.53 1.24 7.12
C PHE A 15 -1.76 0.59 8.27
N HIS A 16 -1.53 1.37 9.32
CA HIS A 16 -0.62 1.09 10.41
C HIS A 16 -1.33 0.57 11.65
N ASN A 17 -0.69 -0.34 12.36
CA ASN A 17 -1.08 -0.73 13.71
C ASN A 17 0.14 -0.67 14.64
N PRO A 18 0.20 0.28 15.60
CA PRO A 18 1.36 0.46 16.47
C PRO A 18 1.60 -0.72 17.40
N ALA A 19 0.57 -1.53 17.71
CA ALA A 19 0.74 -2.76 18.50
C ALA A 19 1.45 -3.88 17.71
N CYS A 20 1.50 -3.77 16.38
CA CYS A 20 2.08 -4.78 15.50
C CYS A 20 3.52 -4.42 15.13
N LYS A 21 4.50 -5.18 15.64
CA LYS A 21 5.93 -5.03 15.32
C LYS A 21 6.20 -5.02 13.81
N ARG A 22 5.46 -5.84 13.05
CA ARG A 22 5.56 -5.90 11.58
C ARG A 22 5.20 -4.55 10.95
N SER A 23 4.12 -3.93 11.41
CA SER A 23 3.66 -2.64 10.91
C SER A 23 4.66 -1.52 11.19
N VAL A 24 5.23 -1.50 12.40
CA VAL A 24 6.31 -0.56 12.78
C VAL A 24 7.53 -0.74 11.88
N SER A 25 7.98 -1.99 11.68
CA SER A 25 9.12 -2.28 10.82
C SER A 25 8.91 -1.83 9.37
N LEU A 26 7.69 -1.96 8.84
CA LEU A 26 7.34 -1.47 7.50
C LEU A 26 7.37 0.06 7.41
N LEU A 27 6.85 0.76 8.43
CA LEU A 27 6.86 2.21 8.48
C LEU A 27 8.29 2.77 8.50
N GLU A 28 9.16 2.20 9.32
CA GLU A 28 10.58 2.61 9.40
C GLU A 28 11.32 2.35 8.07
N LYS A 29 11.01 1.24 7.40
CA LYS A 29 11.58 0.94 6.09
C LYS A 29 11.07 1.88 4.98
N LEU A 30 9.78 2.24 5.02
CA LEU A 30 9.22 3.25 4.13
C LEU A 30 9.90 4.60 4.33
N ARG A 31 9.99 5.07 5.57
CA ARG A 31 10.64 6.36 5.89
C ARG A 31 12.10 6.42 5.46
N SER A 32 12.87 5.35 5.73
CA SER A 32 14.28 5.29 5.32
C SER A 32 14.47 5.23 3.81
N ALA A 33 13.54 4.63 3.06
CA ALA A 33 13.59 4.58 1.60
C ALA A 33 13.02 5.85 0.92
N GLN A 34 12.33 6.72 1.66
CA GLN A 34 11.67 7.92 1.13
C GLN A 34 12.67 8.99 0.69
N THR A 35 13.75 9.16 1.44
CA THR A 35 14.78 10.17 1.18
C THR A 35 15.81 9.63 0.19
N ASN A 36 16.18 10.43 -0.80
CA ASN A 36 17.34 10.13 -1.61
C ASN A 36 18.60 10.62 -0.88
N THR A 37 19.58 9.76 -0.65
CA THR A 37 20.84 10.10 0.05
C THR A 37 21.58 11.29 -0.60
N SER A 38 21.27 11.60 -1.86
CA SER A 38 21.92 12.65 -2.66
C SER A 38 21.08 13.91 -2.89
N SER A 39 19.82 13.95 -2.43
CA SER A 39 18.96 15.14 -2.61
C SER A 39 17.92 15.23 -1.51
N SER A 40 17.71 16.43 -0.96
CA SER A 40 16.67 16.74 0.04
C SER A 40 15.23 16.60 -0.49
N GLU A 41 15.04 15.88 -1.59
CA GLU A 41 13.78 15.64 -2.24
C GLU A 41 13.27 14.24 -1.91
N TYR A 42 12.03 14.19 -1.43
CA TYR A 42 11.32 12.94 -1.17
C TYR A 42 10.87 12.31 -2.49
N LYS A 43 11.07 11.00 -2.65
CA LYS A 43 10.64 10.24 -3.84
C LYS A 43 9.12 10.11 -3.94
N TYR A 44 8.48 9.91 -2.80
CA TYR A 44 7.03 9.73 -2.65
C TYR A 44 6.54 10.34 -1.34
N SER A 45 5.24 10.56 -1.25
CA SER A 45 4.57 10.94 -0.01
C SER A 45 4.15 9.68 0.75
N ILE A 46 4.30 9.70 2.08
CA ILE A 46 3.84 8.63 2.96
C ILE A 46 2.65 9.15 3.74
N ASP A 47 1.52 8.50 3.57
CA ASP A 47 0.33 8.69 4.38
C ASP A 47 0.21 7.53 5.38
N VAL A 48 -0.02 7.83 6.65
CA VAL A 48 -0.12 6.79 7.70
C VAL A 48 -1.50 6.87 8.30
N SER A 49 -2.31 5.83 8.08
CA SER A 49 -3.65 5.72 8.64
C SER A 49 -3.70 4.59 9.66
N THR A 50 -4.23 4.85 10.85
CA THR A 50 -4.49 3.81 11.86
C THR A 50 -5.90 3.23 11.77
N THR A 51 -6.70 3.74 10.83
CA THR A 51 -8.10 3.35 10.63
C THR A 51 -8.22 2.43 9.42
N LYS A 52 -9.34 1.69 9.31
CA LYS A 52 -9.60 0.84 8.14
C LYS A 52 -9.76 1.68 6.85
N PRO A 53 -9.49 1.11 5.67
CA PRO A 53 -9.74 1.79 4.40
C PRO A 53 -11.20 2.23 4.25
N THR A 54 -11.44 3.40 3.65
CA THR A 54 -12.79 3.83 3.25
C THR A 54 -13.34 2.92 2.14
N SER A 55 -14.65 2.98 1.87
CA SER A 55 -15.26 2.19 0.80
C SER A 55 -14.63 2.45 -0.57
N ASP A 56 -14.30 3.71 -0.87
CA ASP A 56 -13.64 4.08 -2.13
C ASP A 56 -12.21 3.54 -2.20
N GLN A 57 -11.45 3.67 -1.10
CA GLN A 57 -10.10 3.11 -0.98
C GLN A 57 -10.13 1.58 -1.13
N PHE A 58 -11.12 0.93 -0.53
CA PHE A 58 -11.30 -0.51 -0.62
C PHE A 58 -11.54 -0.97 -2.06
N ASN A 59 -12.42 -0.29 -2.80
CA ASN A 59 -12.68 -0.58 -4.21
C ASN A 59 -11.41 -0.44 -5.06
N TYR A 60 -10.57 0.54 -4.77
CA TYR A 60 -9.29 0.71 -5.44
C TYR A 60 -8.31 -0.43 -5.13
N ILE A 61 -8.13 -0.74 -3.84
CA ILE A 61 -7.25 -1.82 -3.36
C ILE A 61 -7.66 -3.14 -4.00
N LYS A 62 -8.95 -3.39 -4.11
CA LYS A 62 -9.54 -4.57 -4.76
C LYS A 62 -9.16 -4.69 -6.24
N GLN A 63 -9.08 -3.59 -6.99
CA GLN A 63 -8.61 -3.64 -8.39
C GLN A 63 -7.13 -4.06 -8.50
N SER A 64 -6.30 -3.74 -7.51
CA SER A 64 -4.88 -4.10 -7.49
C SER A 64 -4.65 -5.61 -7.38
N VAL A 65 -5.61 -6.36 -6.84
CA VAL A 65 -5.56 -7.83 -6.71
C VAL A 65 -5.41 -8.52 -8.07
N ASN A 66 -6.02 -7.96 -9.11
CA ASN A 66 -6.00 -8.52 -10.47
C ASN A 66 -4.68 -8.26 -11.20
N LEU A 67 -3.90 -7.28 -10.76
CA LEU A 67 -2.70 -6.81 -11.46
C LEU A 67 -1.45 -7.57 -11.05
N SER A 68 -1.39 -8.05 -9.81
CA SER A 68 -0.20 -8.70 -9.28
C SER A 68 -0.56 -9.83 -8.31
N PRO A 69 -0.01 -11.05 -8.48
CA PRO A 69 -0.17 -12.14 -7.54
C PRO A 69 0.25 -11.78 -6.10
N LEU A 70 1.23 -10.88 -5.97
CA LEU A 70 1.70 -10.40 -4.68
C LEU A 70 0.67 -9.49 -4.01
N SER A 71 0.02 -8.66 -4.83
CA SER A 71 -1.05 -7.79 -4.34
C SER A 71 -2.26 -8.61 -3.91
N LYS A 72 -2.55 -9.71 -4.60
CA LYS A 72 -3.54 -10.69 -4.15
C LYS A 72 -3.19 -11.30 -2.80
N SER A 73 -1.95 -11.77 -2.61
CA SER A 73 -1.50 -12.30 -1.32
C SER A 73 -1.58 -11.26 -0.21
N ALA A 74 -1.15 -10.03 -0.48
CA ALA A 74 -1.21 -8.91 0.47
C ALA A 74 -2.66 -8.56 0.85
N PHE A 75 -3.57 -8.55 -0.12
CA PHE A 75 -4.99 -8.33 0.10
C PHE A 75 -5.60 -9.42 0.97
N GLN A 76 -5.32 -10.70 0.68
CA GLN A 76 -5.81 -11.83 1.46
C GLN A 76 -5.24 -11.89 2.88
N GLU A 77 -4.05 -11.34 3.10
CA GLU A 77 -3.51 -11.15 4.44
C GLU A 77 -4.23 -10.04 5.22
N ALA A 78 -4.55 -8.93 4.54
CA ALA A 78 -5.25 -7.79 5.13
C ALA A 78 -6.76 -8.00 5.29
N PHE A 79 -7.36 -8.89 4.50
CA PHE A 79 -8.78 -9.24 4.53
C PHE A 79 -8.91 -10.77 4.59
N PRO A 80 -8.78 -11.38 5.77
CA PRO A 80 -8.70 -12.84 5.92
C PRO A 80 -9.93 -13.59 5.38
N ASP A 81 -11.10 -12.96 5.35
CA ASP A 81 -12.33 -13.53 4.77
C ASP A 81 -12.21 -13.82 3.27
N THR A 82 -11.25 -13.18 2.60
CA THR A 82 -11.04 -13.31 1.16
C THR A 82 -9.97 -14.35 0.80
N ARG A 83 -9.34 -15.01 1.78
CA ARG A 83 -8.29 -16.02 1.55
C ARG A 83 -8.78 -17.20 0.71
N THR A 84 -10.03 -17.61 0.90
CA THR A 84 -10.63 -18.74 0.20
C THR A 84 -11.28 -18.32 -1.13
N LEU A 85 -11.45 -17.02 -1.34
CA LEU A 85 -12.16 -16.48 -2.50
C LEU A 85 -11.25 -16.42 -3.73
N SER A 86 -11.81 -16.78 -4.88
CA SER A 86 -11.21 -16.56 -6.19
C SER A 86 -11.18 -15.07 -6.55
N THR A 87 -10.47 -14.75 -7.63
CA THR A 87 -10.33 -13.36 -8.10
C THR A 87 -11.69 -12.72 -8.42
N THR A 88 -12.60 -13.46 -9.07
CA THR A 88 -13.95 -13.00 -9.41
C THR A 88 -14.86 -12.87 -8.18
N GLU A 89 -14.65 -13.69 -7.16
CA GLU A 89 -15.39 -13.54 -5.89
C GLU A 89 -14.89 -12.32 -5.11
N ILE A 90 -13.58 -12.06 -5.12
CA ILE A 90 -13.00 -10.83 -4.57
C ILE A 90 -13.59 -9.60 -5.28
N GLU A 91 -13.78 -9.65 -6.60
CA GLU A 91 -14.44 -8.60 -7.39
C GLU A 91 -15.89 -8.30 -6.97
N ASN A 92 -16.57 -9.24 -6.33
CA ASN A 92 -17.93 -9.04 -5.80
C ASN A 92 -17.96 -8.82 -4.28
N PHE A 93 -16.83 -8.98 -3.60
CA PHE A 93 -16.71 -8.81 -2.16
C PHE A 93 -16.67 -7.32 -1.79
N ASN A 94 -17.62 -6.87 -0.96
CA ASN A 94 -17.80 -5.45 -0.59
C ASN A 94 -17.67 -5.20 0.92
N ASN A 95 -17.18 -6.18 1.68
CA ASN A 95 -17.06 -6.07 3.12
C ASN A 95 -15.62 -5.67 3.51
N SER A 96 -15.44 -4.46 4.02
CA SER A 96 -14.15 -3.99 4.54
C SER A 96 -14.04 -4.03 6.07
N ASP A 97 -15.03 -4.62 6.75
CA ASP A 97 -15.13 -4.59 8.23
C ASP A 97 -14.05 -5.44 8.89
N ASN A 98 -13.64 -6.54 8.28
CA ASN A 98 -12.61 -7.43 8.82
C ASN A 98 -11.19 -7.05 8.37
N PHE A 99 -10.89 -5.75 8.29
CA PHE A 99 -9.58 -5.27 7.91
C PHE A 99 -8.55 -5.53 9.03
N VAL A 100 -7.45 -6.21 8.67
CA VAL A 100 -6.33 -6.52 9.56
C VAL A 100 -5.05 -5.82 9.07
N PRO A 101 -4.59 -4.75 9.75
CA PRO A 101 -3.31 -4.11 9.43
C PRO A 101 -2.12 -5.02 9.78
N PRO A 102 -0.96 -4.89 9.10
CA PRO A 102 -0.58 -3.80 8.20
C PRO A 102 -0.95 -4.02 6.73
N LEU A 103 -1.30 -2.95 6.03
CA LEU A 103 -1.41 -2.93 4.56
C LEU A 103 -0.75 -1.67 4.00
N VAL A 104 0.22 -1.85 3.11
CA VAL A 104 0.81 -0.79 2.30
C VAL A 104 0.11 -0.77 0.96
N VAL A 105 -0.30 0.41 0.53
CA VAL A 105 -0.97 0.66 -0.75
C VAL A 105 -0.19 1.72 -1.50
N ASP A 106 0.34 1.36 -2.66
CA ASP A 106 0.86 2.30 -3.65
C ASP A 106 -0.27 2.68 -4.59
N TRP A 107 -0.74 3.92 -4.48
CA TRP A 107 -1.85 4.41 -5.28
C TRP A 107 -1.46 4.60 -6.74
N ASP A 108 -0.22 4.96 -7.05
CA ASP A 108 0.20 5.22 -8.43
C ASP A 108 0.45 3.92 -9.21
N ASN A 109 1.14 2.97 -8.58
CA ASN A 109 1.51 1.71 -9.23
C ASN A 109 0.48 0.60 -9.04
N LYS A 110 -0.59 0.83 -8.27
CA LYS A 110 -1.60 -0.18 -7.91
C LYS A 110 -0.98 -1.45 -7.31
N LEU A 111 -0.04 -1.26 -6.39
CA LEU A 111 0.66 -2.35 -5.71
C LEU A 111 0.30 -2.39 -4.24
N LEU A 112 0.17 -3.61 -3.71
CA LEU A 112 -0.11 -3.86 -2.30
C LEU A 112 1.02 -4.66 -1.65
N ALA A 113 1.29 -4.39 -0.38
CA ALA A 113 2.22 -5.17 0.42
C ALA A 113 1.82 -5.22 1.90
N THR A 114 1.99 -6.38 2.54
CA THR A 114 1.82 -6.57 3.99
C THR A 114 3.13 -6.95 4.68
N ASN A 115 4.20 -7.12 3.90
CA ASN A 115 5.49 -7.61 4.34
C ASN A 115 6.64 -6.88 3.64
N THR A 116 7.85 -7.10 4.15
CA THR A 116 9.04 -6.38 3.72
C THR A 116 9.43 -6.68 2.27
N SER A 117 9.19 -7.91 1.78
CA SER A 117 9.50 -8.31 0.40
C SER A 117 8.56 -7.66 -0.61
N GLY A 118 7.26 -7.57 -0.28
CA GLY A 118 6.29 -6.83 -1.08
C GLY A 118 6.62 -5.33 -1.10
N LEU A 119 7.00 -4.78 0.05
CA LEU A 119 7.40 -3.38 0.17
C LEU A 119 8.63 -3.06 -0.71
N GLU A 120 9.65 -3.91 -0.73
CA GLU A 120 10.82 -3.71 -1.60
C GLU A 120 10.45 -3.59 -3.08
N LYS A 121 9.47 -4.36 -3.55
CA LYS A 121 9.01 -4.29 -4.95
C LYS A 121 8.27 -3.00 -5.25
N ILE A 122 7.52 -2.47 -4.28
CA ILE A 122 6.93 -1.13 -4.38
C ILE A 122 8.05 -0.10 -4.47
N LEU A 123 9.01 -0.14 -3.54
CA LEU A 123 10.13 0.81 -3.49
C LEU A 123 11.00 0.79 -4.75
N GLN A 124 11.18 -0.36 -5.39
CA GLN A 124 11.88 -0.48 -6.66
C GLN A 124 11.24 0.35 -7.78
N LYS A 125 9.91 0.53 -7.78
CA LYS A 125 9.21 1.36 -8.76
C LYS A 125 9.46 2.85 -8.59
N HIS A 126 9.75 3.29 -7.36
CA HIS A 126 10.05 4.70 -7.04
C HIS A 126 11.56 5.03 -7.08
N ASN A 127 12.40 4.03 -7.37
CA ASN A 127 13.86 4.20 -7.47
C ASN A 127 14.36 4.35 -8.91
N ASN A 128 13.46 4.30 -9.90
CA ASN A 128 13.76 4.28 -11.32
C ASN A 128 13.30 5.58 -11.99
#